data_AF-A0A074YCJ4-F1
#
_entry.id   AF-A0A074YCJ4-F1
#
_cell.length_a   1.000
_cell.length_b   1.000
_cell.length_c   1.000
_cell.angle_alpha   90.00
_cell.angle_beta   90.00
_cell.angle_gamma   90.00
#
_symmetry.space_group_name_H-M   'P 1'
#
loop_
_entity.id
_entity.type
_entity.pdbx_description
1 polymer ?
#
loop_
_entity_poly.entity_id
_entity_poly.type
_entity_poly.pdbx_seq_one_letter_code
_entity_poly.pdbx_strand_id
1 'polypeptide(L)'
;MIREQERFQSLVRRYQSPDEYPFFPDALQEPILQPIHYPQILHPNHVNINTKLKHHYTEHILPAACINYGREERGENQENFGSAATCDLNCLQALSRRIHFGKFVAEAKFQQETDRFVDLIRREDRKGIDEAITNAAVEKKVLERLRLKAKTYGTDPSISAGEADGAAKINVDAVVAMYKDYVIPLTKEVEVDYLMQRLKNTQWE
;
A
#
# COMPACT_ATOMS: atom_id res chain seq x y z
N MET A 1 -19.32 1.36 -2.47
CA MET A 1 -18.59 2.42 -1.74
C MET A 1 -17.37 2.91 -2.50
N ILE A 2 -16.30 2.10 -2.67
CA ILE A 2 -15.01 2.56 -3.25
C ILE A 2 -15.19 3.21 -4.63
N ARG A 3 -15.84 2.52 -5.58
CA ARG A 3 -16.08 3.03 -6.95
C ARG A 3 -16.69 4.44 -6.98
N GLU A 4 -17.70 4.68 -6.14
CA GLU A 4 -18.37 5.99 -6.04
C GLU A 4 -17.47 7.06 -5.43
N GLN A 5 -16.68 6.69 -4.44
CA GLN A 5 -15.73 7.60 -3.84
C GLN A 5 -14.62 8.01 -4.82
N GLU A 6 -14.08 7.06 -5.60
CA GLU A 6 -13.06 7.35 -6.59
C GLU A 6 -13.60 8.27 -7.69
N ARG A 7 -14.84 8.03 -8.14
CA ARG A 7 -15.56 8.93 -9.07
C ARG A 7 -15.63 10.36 -8.54
N PHE A 8 -15.97 10.53 -7.26
CA PHE A 8 -15.99 11.86 -6.64
C PHE A 8 -14.59 12.47 -6.49
N GLN A 9 -13.62 11.68 -6.03
CA GLN A 9 -12.25 12.15 -5.79
C GLN A 9 -11.50 12.50 -7.09
N SER A 10 -11.88 11.92 -8.22
CA SER A 10 -11.32 12.28 -9.53
C SER A 10 -11.70 13.70 -9.95
N LEU A 11 -12.92 14.15 -9.61
CA LEU A 11 -13.40 15.51 -9.92
C LEU A 11 -12.49 16.57 -9.28
N VAL A 12 -11.94 16.27 -8.11
CA VAL A 12 -11.01 17.16 -7.37
C VAL A 12 -9.53 16.83 -7.63
N ARG A 13 -9.22 16.15 -8.75
CA ARG A 13 -7.87 15.86 -9.26
C ARG A 13 -7.03 14.86 -8.46
N ARG A 14 -7.62 14.05 -7.56
CA ARG A 14 -6.84 13.11 -6.73
C ARG A 14 -5.88 12.25 -7.56
N TYR A 15 -6.38 11.64 -8.63
CA TYR A 15 -5.62 10.69 -9.47
C TYR A 15 -4.77 11.35 -10.55
N GLN A 16 -4.66 12.69 -10.56
CA GLN A 16 -3.60 13.38 -11.31
C GLN A 16 -2.29 13.44 -10.51
N SER A 17 -2.34 13.20 -9.19
CA SER A 17 -1.15 13.12 -8.35
C SER A 17 -0.33 11.86 -8.67
N PRO A 18 1.01 11.95 -8.75
CA PRO A 18 1.86 10.81 -9.15
C PRO A 18 1.92 9.67 -8.12
N ASP A 19 1.38 9.86 -6.92
CA ASP A 19 1.37 8.89 -5.82
C ASP A 19 -0.04 8.33 -5.51
N GLU A 20 -1.06 8.69 -6.28
CA GLU A 20 -2.45 8.22 -6.10
C GLU A 20 -2.88 7.29 -7.24
N TYR A 21 -3.38 6.11 -6.88
CA TYR A 21 -3.69 5.04 -7.83
C TYR A 21 -5.14 4.56 -7.66
N PRO A 22 -5.97 4.58 -8.72
CA PRO A 22 -7.36 4.15 -8.62
C PRO A 22 -7.51 2.63 -8.55
N PHE A 23 -8.51 2.15 -7.82
CA PHE A 23 -8.96 0.76 -7.85
C PHE A 23 -9.91 0.47 -9.03
N PHE A 24 -10.64 1.49 -9.48
CA PHE A 24 -11.60 1.45 -10.59
C PHE A 24 -11.30 2.57 -11.60
N PRO A 25 -10.29 2.38 -12.48
CA PRO A 25 -9.95 3.38 -13.49
C PRO A 25 -11.12 3.75 -14.41
N ASP A 26 -12.03 2.81 -14.66
CA ASP A 26 -13.24 2.99 -15.47
C ASP A 26 -14.30 3.91 -14.82
N ALA A 27 -14.18 4.19 -13.53
CA ALA A 27 -15.10 5.07 -12.81
C ALA A 27 -14.66 6.54 -12.79
N LEU A 28 -13.41 6.83 -13.17
CA LEU A 28 -12.85 8.18 -13.09
C LEU A 28 -13.53 9.13 -14.07
N GLN A 29 -13.72 10.36 -13.61
CA GLN A 29 -14.29 11.49 -14.36
C GLN A 29 -13.24 12.57 -14.61
N GLU A 30 -13.47 13.39 -15.63
CA GLU A 30 -12.68 14.58 -15.91
C GLU A 30 -12.73 15.57 -14.73
N PRO A 31 -11.58 16.07 -14.25
CA PRO A 31 -11.56 17.00 -13.12
C PRO A 31 -12.25 18.33 -13.42
N ILE A 32 -12.97 18.88 -12.45
CA ILE A 32 -13.62 20.20 -12.55
C ILE A 32 -12.68 21.36 -12.18
N LEU A 33 -11.50 21.02 -11.65
CA LEU A 33 -10.47 21.97 -11.25
C LEU A 33 -9.38 22.04 -12.33
N GLN A 34 -8.76 23.21 -12.50
CA GLN A 34 -7.63 23.40 -13.41
C GLN A 34 -6.48 22.41 -13.13
N PRO A 35 -5.70 21.96 -14.11
CA PRO A 35 -4.64 20.97 -13.88
C PRO A 35 -3.50 21.51 -13.00
N ILE A 36 -2.89 20.63 -12.23
CA ILE A 36 -1.62 20.90 -11.52
C ILE A 36 -0.48 20.30 -12.35
N HIS A 37 0.54 21.11 -12.63
CA HIS A 37 1.75 20.63 -13.29
C HIS A 37 2.72 20.05 -12.25
N TYR A 38 2.59 18.75 -11.98
CA TYR A 38 3.52 18.04 -11.11
C TYR A 38 4.89 17.90 -11.76
N PRO A 39 5.99 17.96 -10.98
CA PRO A 39 7.31 17.65 -11.50
C PRO A 39 7.36 16.20 -12.00
N GLN A 40 7.96 15.99 -13.15
CA GLN A 40 8.15 14.66 -13.71
C GLN A 40 9.33 13.95 -13.03
N ILE A 41 9.07 13.39 -11.85
CA ILE A 41 10.07 12.66 -11.05
C ILE A 41 10.18 11.21 -11.52
N LEU A 42 9.04 10.56 -11.79
CA LEU A 42 9.00 9.16 -12.20
C LEU A 42 9.08 9.04 -13.73
N HIS A 43 9.74 7.97 -14.18
CA HIS A 43 9.68 7.52 -15.56
C HIS A 43 8.24 7.11 -15.94
N PRO A 44 7.76 7.45 -17.16
CA PRO A 44 6.46 7.01 -17.62
C PRO A 44 6.28 5.49 -17.48
N ASN A 45 5.21 5.07 -16.79
CA ASN A 45 4.94 3.67 -16.49
C ASN A 45 3.43 3.44 -16.32
N HIS A 46 3.02 2.17 -16.35
CA HIS A 46 1.62 1.76 -16.16
C HIS A 46 1.43 0.81 -14.97
N VAL A 47 2.38 0.79 -14.03
CA VAL A 47 2.36 -0.13 -12.88
C VAL A 47 1.20 0.24 -11.94
N ASN A 48 0.23 -0.65 -11.77
CA ASN A 48 -0.83 -0.53 -10.78
C ASN A 48 -1.24 -1.93 -10.31
N ILE A 49 -0.99 -2.23 -9.04
CA ILE A 49 -1.28 -3.54 -8.42
C ILE A 49 -2.51 -3.53 -7.51
N ASN A 50 -3.36 -2.51 -7.61
CA ASN A 50 -4.55 -2.36 -6.77
C ASN A 50 -5.51 -3.55 -6.83
N THR A 51 -5.62 -4.24 -7.96
CA THR A 51 -6.42 -5.46 -8.07
C THR A 51 -5.94 -6.53 -7.10
N LYS A 52 -4.62 -6.76 -7.05
CA LYS A 52 -3.99 -7.74 -6.16
C LYS A 52 -4.05 -7.30 -4.70
N LEU A 53 -3.80 -6.02 -4.42
CA LEU A 53 -3.95 -5.44 -3.08
C LEU A 53 -5.37 -5.62 -2.54
N LYS A 54 -6.39 -5.28 -3.34
CA LYS A 54 -7.80 -5.42 -2.95
C LYS A 54 -8.13 -6.87 -2.62
N HIS A 55 -7.66 -7.82 -3.43
CA HIS A 55 -7.84 -9.25 -3.16
C HIS A 55 -7.22 -9.66 -1.83
N HIS A 56 -5.93 -9.38 -1.59
CA HIS A 56 -5.28 -9.72 -0.33
C HIS A 56 -5.89 -8.98 0.88
N TYR A 57 -6.38 -7.76 0.68
CA TYR A 57 -7.06 -7.02 1.73
C TYR A 57 -8.32 -7.74 2.21
N THR A 58 -9.20 -8.11 1.27
CA THR A 58 -10.47 -8.77 1.59
C THR A 58 -10.27 -10.19 2.11
N GLU A 59 -9.37 -10.98 1.52
CA GLU A 59 -9.23 -12.40 1.83
C GLU A 59 -8.35 -12.69 3.05
N HIS A 60 -7.42 -11.80 3.39
CA HIS A 60 -6.39 -12.11 4.39
C HIS A 60 -6.17 -11.02 5.44
N ILE A 61 -6.07 -9.74 5.02
CA ILE A 61 -5.74 -8.66 5.93
C ILE A 61 -6.94 -8.33 6.83
N LEU A 62 -8.11 -8.12 6.24
CA LEU A 62 -9.33 -7.75 6.97
C LEU A 62 -9.76 -8.86 7.95
N PRO A 63 -9.86 -10.14 7.55
CA PRO A 63 -10.26 -11.21 8.48
C PRO A 63 -9.30 -11.40 9.65
N ALA A 64 -8.00 -11.22 9.44
CA ALA A 64 -7.00 -11.36 10.51
C ALA A 64 -7.00 -10.18 11.49
N ALA A 65 -7.33 -8.98 11.02
CA ALA A 65 -7.38 -7.77 11.83
C ALA A 65 -8.68 -7.63 12.64
N CYS A 66 -9.79 -8.12 12.11
CA CYS A 66 -11.10 -8.04 12.74
C CYS A 66 -11.30 -9.11 13.82
N ILE A 67 -12.07 -8.76 14.85
CA ILE A 67 -12.45 -9.70 15.91
C ILE A 67 -13.45 -10.71 15.34
N ASN A 68 -13.18 -12.00 15.53
CA ASN A 68 -14.16 -13.05 15.29
C ASN A 68 -14.98 -13.27 16.57
N TYR A 69 -16.27 -12.91 16.53
CA TYR A 69 -17.17 -13.03 17.67
C TYR A 69 -17.70 -14.46 17.89
N GLY A 70 -17.35 -15.43 17.03
CA GLY A 70 -17.80 -16.82 17.14
C GLY A 70 -19.32 -17.00 17.01
N ARG A 71 -20.00 -16.02 16.43
CA ARG A 71 -21.46 -16.00 16.21
C ARG A 71 -21.77 -15.75 14.73
N GLU A 72 -22.98 -16.10 14.33
CA GLU A 72 -23.50 -15.76 13.01
C GLU A 72 -23.63 -14.24 12.83
N GLU A 73 -23.55 -13.79 11.58
CA GLU A 73 -23.74 -12.40 11.21
C GLU A 73 -25.16 -11.95 11.59
N ARG A 74 -25.27 -10.82 12.30
CA ARG A 74 -26.58 -10.29 12.66
C ARG A 74 -27.19 -9.54 11.48
N GLY A 75 -28.49 -9.31 11.54
CA GLY A 75 -29.20 -8.51 10.52
C GLY A 75 -28.60 -7.11 10.37
N GLU A 76 -28.82 -6.50 9.21
CA GLU A 76 -28.24 -5.20 8.84
C GLU A 76 -28.55 -4.06 9.82
N ASN A 77 -29.68 -4.16 10.52
CA ASN A 77 -30.09 -3.19 11.54
C ASN A 77 -29.30 -3.28 12.85
N GLN A 78 -28.43 -4.29 13.00
CA GLN A 78 -27.61 -4.53 14.19
C GLN A 78 -26.11 -4.44 13.90
N GLU A 79 -25.71 -4.27 12.64
CA GLU A 79 -24.31 -4.18 12.20
C GLU A 79 -24.01 -2.80 11.59
N ASN A 80 -22.72 -2.46 11.48
CA ASN A 80 -22.26 -1.14 11.05
C ASN A 80 -21.64 -1.15 9.65
N PHE A 81 -22.35 -1.70 8.67
CA PHE A 81 -21.82 -1.92 7.31
C PHE A 81 -21.34 -0.62 6.64
N GLY A 82 -22.08 0.48 6.80
CA GLY A 82 -21.70 1.78 6.23
C GLY A 82 -20.38 2.29 6.82
N SER A 83 -20.24 2.26 8.14
CA SER A 83 -19.00 2.67 8.83
C SER A 83 -17.83 1.77 8.46
N ALA A 84 -18.03 0.45 8.42
CA ALA A 84 -17.02 -0.52 8.02
C ALA A 84 -16.51 -0.24 6.59
N ALA A 85 -17.41 -0.09 5.62
CA ALA A 85 -17.04 0.19 4.23
C ALA A 85 -16.27 1.51 4.05
N THR A 86 -16.58 2.54 4.86
CA THR A 86 -15.82 3.80 4.88
C THR A 86 -14.42 3.62 5.49
N CYS A 87 -14.28 2.79 6.54
CA CYS A 87 -12.98 2.42 7.09
C CYS A 87 -12.15 1.62 6.07
N ASP A 88 -12.75 0.64 5.39
CA ASP A 88 -12.09 -0.20 4.39
C ASP A 88 -11.50 0.64 3.25
N LEU A 89 -12.28 1.61 2.77
CA LEU A 89 -11.83 2.59 1.78
C LEU A 89 -10.57 3.33 2.24
N ASN A 90 -10.56 3.85 3.47
CA ASN A 90 -9.40 4.57 4.00
C ASN A 90 -8.18 3.65 4.12
N CYS A 91 -8.36 2.42 4.59
CA CYS A 91 -7.31 1.41 4.67
C CYS A 91 -6.72 1.10 3.29
N LEU A 92 -7.58 0.78 2.32
CA LEU A 92 -7.18 0.43 0.95
C LEU A 92 -6.43 1.57 0.28
N GLN A 93 -6.89 2.81 0.41
CA GLN A 93 -6.23 3.98 -0.16
C GLN A 93 -4.86 4.25 0.49
N ALA A 94 -4.77 4.13 1.82
CA ALA A 94 -3.50 4.29 2.54
C ALA A 94 -2.49 3.20 2.17
N LEU A 95 -2.94 1.95 2.07
CA LEU A 95 -2.12 0.82 1.64
C LEU A 95 -1.67 0.98 0.19
N SER A 96 -2.58 1.35 -0.71
CA SER A 96 -2.28 1.57 -2.12
C SER A 96 -1.20 2.63 -2.28
N ARG A 97 -1.36 3.79 -1.63
CA ARG A 97 -0.37 4.86 -1.66
C ARG A 97 0.98 4.38 -1.11
N ARG A 98 1.00 3.69 0.04
CA ARG A 98 2.24 3.19 0.65
C ARG A 98 2.98 2.20 -0.26
N ILE A 99 2.25 1.28 -0.86
CA ILE A 99 2.79 0.22 -1.72
C ILE A 99 3.31 0.83 -3.03
N HIS A 100 2.51 1.67 -3.69
CA HIS A 100 2.93 2.30 -4.94
C HIS A 100 4.00 3.38 -4.74
N PHE A 101 4.21 3.86 -3.50
CA PHE A 101 5.38 4.68 -3.18
C PHE A 101 6.71 3.95 -3.48
N GLY A 102 6.68 2.61 -3.62
CA GLY A 102 7.77 1.82 -4.17
C GLY A 102 8.35 2.38 -5.46
N LYS A 103 7.55 3.01 -6.34
CA LYS A 103 8.09 3.63 -7.58
C LYS A 103 9.10 4.73 -7.30
N PHE A 104 8.84 5.57 -6.30
CA PHE A 104 9.77 6.62 -5.90
C PHE A 104 11.02 6.05 -5.24
N VAL A 105 10.87 4.98 -4.47
CA VAL A 105 12.00 4.26 -3.86
C VAL A 105 12.87 3.63 -4.95
N ALA A 106 12.25 2.99 -5.94
CA ALA A 106 12.94 2.40 -7.08
C ALA A 106 13.66 3.46 -7.93
N GLU A 107 13.02 4.60 -8.22
CA GLU A 107 13.68 5.70 -8.93
C GLU A 107 14.89 6.23 -8.15
N ALA A 108 14.76 6.43 -6.83
CA ALA A 108 15.88 6.87 -6.00
C ALA A 108 17.04 5.87 -6.00
N LYS A 109 16.76 4.56 -5.95
CA LYS A 109 17.77 3.49 -6.03
C LYS A 109 18.42 3.44 -7.41
N PHE A 110 17.63 3.55 -8.48
CA PHE A 110 18.13 3.61 -9.86
C PHE A 110 19.14 4.75 -10.03
N GLN A 111 18.81 5.95 -9.56
CA GLN A 111 19.71 7.11 -9.67
C GLN A 111 21.00 6.96 -8.85
N GLN A 112 20.97 6.20 -7.74
CA GLN A 112 22.14 5.96 -6.90
C GLN A 112 23.10 4.93 -7.50
N GLU A 113 22.58 3.90 -8.16
CA GLU A 113 23.34 2.76 -8.69
C GLU A 113 22.97 2.48 -10.16
N THR A 114 22.97 3.52 -11.01
CA THR A 114 22.47 3.47 -12.39
C THR A 114 23.04 2.32 -13.20
N ASP A 115 24.37 2.17 -13.25
CA ASP A 115 25.03 1.15 -14.07
C ASP A 115 24.63 -0.28 -13.64
N ARG A 116 24.49 -0.50 -12.33
CA ARG A 116 24.08 -1.80 -11.78
C ARG A 116 22.66 -2.14 -12.19
N PHE A 117 21.72 -1.21 -12.03
CA PHE A 117 20.33 -1.46 -12.42
C PHE A 117 20.15 -1.55 -13.93
N VAL A 118 20.91 -0.78 -14.73
CA VAL A 118 20.90 -0.91 -16.19
C VAL A 118 21.32 -2.32 -16.63
N ASP A 119 22.40 -2.88 -16.07
CA ASP A 119 22.81 -4.26 -16.38
C ASP A 119 21.72 -5.27 -16.01
N LEU A 120 21.19 -5.17 -14.79
CA LEU A 120 20.14 -6.08 -14.31
C LEU A 120 18.88 -6.01 -15.18
N ILE A 121 18.44 -4.80 -15.57
CA ILE A 121 17.24 -4.61 -16.40
C ILE A 121 17.48 -5.15 -17.82
N ARG A 122 18.65 -4.90 -18.42
CA ARG A 122 19.01 -5.41 -19.77
C ARG A 122 19.04 -6.93 -19.84
N ARG A 123 19.39 -7.58 -18.73
CA ARG A 123 19.40 -9.04 -18.59
C ARG A 123 18.05 -9.62 -18.21
N GLU A 124 17.03 -8.77 -18.07
CA GLU A 124 15.70 -9.11 -17.56
C GLU A 124 15.73 -9.85 -16.21
N ASP A 125 16.75 -9.58 -15.38
CA ASP A 125 17.00 -10.29 -14.14
C ASP A 125 16.14 -9.73 -12.99
N ARG A 126 14.84 -10.03 -13.05
CA ARG A 126 13.88 -9.64 -12.01
C ARG A 126 14.28 -10.10 -10.61
N LYS A 127 14.94 -11.26 -10.50
CA LYS A 127 15.39 -11.80 -9.22
C LYS A 127 16.58 -11.02 -8.69
N GLY A 128 17.57 -10.74 -9.55
CA GLY A 128 18.70 -9.89 -9.21
C GLY A 128 18.27 -8.47 -8.81
N ILE A 129 17.23 -7.92 -9.45
CA ILE A 129 16.63 -6.64 -9.03
C ILE A 129 16.01 -6.77 -7.63
N ASP A 130 15.18 -7.79 -7.37
CA ASP A 130 14.56 -8.01 -6.05
C ASP A 130 15.60 -8.15 -4.92
N GLU A 131 16.68 -8.89 -5.18
CA GLU A 131 17.79 -9.03 -4.25
C GLU A 131 18.53 -7.70 -4.06
N ALA A 132 18.76 -6.93 -5.12
CA ALA A 132 19.43 -5.64 -5.07
C ALA A 132 18.65 -4.57 -4.29
N ILE A 133 17.32 -4.58 -4.36
CA ILE A 133 16.46 -3.62 -3.65
C ILE A 133 16.20 -4.02 -2.19
N THR A 134 16.49 -5.26 -1.80
CA THR A 134 16.17 -5.83 -0.49
C THR A 134 17.20 -5.45 0.57
N ASN A 135 16.72 -4.94 1.71
CA ASN A 135 17.54 -4.73 2.90
C ASN A 135 16.86 -5.35 4.13
N ALA A 136 17.22 -6.60 4.43
CA ALA A 136 16.59 -7.38 5.50
C ALA A 136 16.74 -6.71 6.90
N ALA A 137 17.85 -6.02 7.14
CA ALA A 137 18.06 -5.31 8.41
C ALA A 137 17.10 -4.13 8.57
N VAL A 138 16.82 -3.40 7.48
CA VAL A 138 15.83 -2.31 7.47
C VAL A 138 14.42 -2.88 7.62
N GLU A 139 14.08 -3.95 6.91
CA GLU A 139 12.76 -4.61 7.02
C GLU A 139 12.47 -5.06 8.46
N LYS A 140 13.44 -5.71 9.12
CA LYS A 140 13.32 -6.12 10.52
C LYS A 140 13.03 -4.93 11.44
N LYS A 141 13.78 -3.84 11.30
CA LYS A 141 13.57 -2.60 12.08
C LYS A 141 12.20 -1.97 11.80
N VAL A 142 11.71 -2.04 10.57
CA VAL A 142 10.36 -1.55 10.21
C VAL A 142 9.30 -2.35 10.96
N LEU A 143 9.40 -3.68 10.99
CA LEU A 143 8.44 -4.56 11.67
C LEU A 143 8.47 -4.38 13.20
N GLU A 144 9.66 -4.27 13.80
CA GLU A 144 9.81 -3.98 15.24
C GLU A 144 9.15 -2.65 15.62
N ARG A 145 9.42 -1.60 14.83
CA ARG A 145 8.81 -0.28 15.03
C ARG A 145 7.30 -0.30 14.81
N LEU A 146 6.82 -1.06 13.83
CA LEU A 146 5.40 -1.20 13.56
C LEU A 146 4.68 -1.87 14.74
N ARG A 147 5.25 -2.95 15.27
CA ARG A 147 4.73 -3.63 16.47
C ARG A 147 4.62 -2.66 17.64
N LEU A 148 5.67 -1.88 17.91
CA LEU A 148 5.66 -0.88 18.97
C LEU A 148 4.53 0.13 18.76
N LYS A 149 4.40 0.70 17.56
CA LYS A 149 3.33 1.66 17.23
C LYS A 149 1.93 1.05 17.40
N ALA A 150 1.72 -0.15 16.89
CA ALA A 150 0.43 -0.83 17.00
C ALA A 150 0.05 -1.09 18.46
N LYS A 151 1.02 -1.51 19.30
CA LYS A 151 0.81 -1.66 20.74
C LYS A 151 0.49 -0.33 21.41
N THR A 152 1.26 0.72 21.12
CA THR A 152 1.09 2.05 21.72
C THR A 152 -0.27 2.68 21.36
N TYR A 153 -0.67 2.65 20.09
CA TYR A 153 -1.95 3.25 19.66
C TYR A 153 -3.16 2.34 19.92
N GLY A 154 -2.94 1.02 20.03
CA GLY A 154 -3.97 0.03 20.32
C GLY A 154 -4.33 -0.10 21.79
N THR A 155 -3.59 0.55 22.70
CA THR A 155 -3.81 0.50 24.14
C THR A 155 -4.34 1.85 24.62
N ASP A 156 -5.29 1.83 25.56
CA ASP A 156 -5.74 3.06 26.21
C ASP A 156 -4.64 3.57 27.16
N PRO A 157 -4.13 4.80 26.98
CA PRO A 157 -3.06 5.34 27.82
C PRO A 157 -3.48 5.58 29.27
N SER A 158 -4.78 5.56 29.58
CA SER A 158 -5.30 5.70 30.94
C SER A 158 -5.34 4.39 31.73
N ILE A 159 -5.20 3.23 31.07
CA ILE A 159 -5.23 1.91 31.71
C ILE A 159 -3.81 1.57 32.20
N SER A 160 -3.67 1.24 33.48
CA SER A 160 -2.38 0.88 34.10
C SER A 160 -1.82 -0.40 33.49
N ALA A 161 -0.48 -0.49 33.37
CA ALA A 161 0.25 -1.56 32.67
C ALA A 161 0.08 -3.01 33.23
N GLY A 162 -0.79 -3.20 34.23
CA GLY A 162 -1.14 -4.50 34.84
C GLY A 162 -2.59 -4.95 34.65
N GLU A 163 -3.49 -4.10 34.13
CA GLU A 163 -4.90 -4.45 33.85
C GLU A 163 -5.14 -4.77 32.35
N ALA A 164 -4.07 -4.78 31.56
CA ALA A 164 -4.10 -4.73 30.10
C ALA A 164 -4.37 -6.07 29.40
N ASP A 165 -4.56 -7.17 30.12
CA ASP A 165 -4.62 -8.52 29.54
C ASP A 165 -5.91 -8.80 28.72
N GLY A 166 -6.79 -7.80 28.58
CA GLY A 166 -7.97 -7.83 27.70
C GLY A 166 -8.25 -6.52 26.94
N ALA A 167 -7.34 -5.54 26.96
CA ALA A 167 -7.63 -4.16 26.53
C ALA A 167 -7.02 -3.75 25.17
N ALA A 168 -6.45 -4.68 24.40
CA ALA A 168 -5.88 -4.35 23.10
C ALA A 168 -6.98 -4.17 22.05
N LYS A 169 -7.20 -2.93 21.59
CA LYS A 169 -8.21 -2.57 20.57
C LYS A 169 -7.94 -3.19 19.20
N ILE A 170 -6.72 -3.67 18.96
CA ILE A 170 -6.27 -4.22 17.68
C ILE A 170 -5.38 -5.44 17.91
N ASN A 171 -5.50 -6.42 17.02
CA ASN A 171 -4.57 -7.54 16.95
C ASN A 171 -3.21 -7.07 16.41
N VAL A 172 -2.25 -6.83 17.31
CA VAL A 172 -0.91 -6.32 16.96
C VAL A 172 -0.17 -7.28 16.03
N ASP A 173 -0.32 -8.59 16.21
CA ASP A 173 0.36 -9.58 15.38
C ASP A 173 -0.24 -9.61 13.97
N ALA A 174 -1.55 -9.42 13.83
CA ALA A 174 -2.18 -9.26 12.51
C ALA A 174 -1.66 -8.03 11.76
N VAL A 175 -1.43 -6.90 12.46
CA VAL A 175 -0.85 -5.70 11.85
C VAL A 175 0.59 -5.95 11.36
N VAL A 176 1.38 -6.67 12.15
CA VAL A 176 2.76 -7.03 11.77
C VAL A 176 2.78 -8.01 10.60
N ALA A 177 1.92 -9.04 10.63
CA ALA A 177 1.74 -10.01 9.55
C ALA A 177 1.29 -9.33 8.25
N MET A 178 0.32 -8.41 8.32
CA MET A 178 -0.12 -7.59 7.18
C MET A 178 1.09 -6.93 6.49
N TYR A 179 1.99 -6.31 7.26
CA TYR A 179 3.14 -5.64 6.68
C TYR A 179 4.17 -6.61 6.11
N LYS A 180 4.49 -7.66 6.87
CA LYS A 180 5.51 -8.65 6.51
C LYS A 180 5.12 -9.46 5.28
N ASP A 181 3.88 -9.95 5.25
CA ASP A 181 3.45 -10.96 4.30
C ASP A 181 2.76 -10.35 3.07
N TYR A 182 2.30 -9.10 3.15
CA TYR A 182 1.61 -8.41 2.04
C TYR A 182 2.23 -7.07 1.67
N VAL A 183 2.31 -6.09 2.59
CA VAL A 183 2.74 -4.73 2.23
C VAL A 183 4.17 -4.68 1.68
N ILE A 184 5.13 -5.31 2.37
CA ILE A 184 6.54 -5.34 1.92
C ILE A 184 6.68 -6.09 0.58
N PRO A 185 6.17 -7.33 0.42
CA PRO A 185 6.25 -8.05 -0.84
C PRO A 185 5.60 -7.30 -2.02
N LEU A 186 4.39 -6.75 -1.83
CA LEU A 186 3.71 -5.97 -2.87
C LEU A 186 4.47 -4.70 -3.24
N THR A 187 5.12 -4.05 -2.27
CA THR A 187 5.97 -2.87 -2.55
C THR A 187 7.17 -3.27 -3.41
N LYS A 188 7.82 -4.40 -3.12
CA LYS A 188 8.94 -4.91 -3.92
C LYS A 188 8.50 -5.24 -5.34
N GLU A 189 7.34 -5.87 -5.51
CA GLU A 189 6.77 -6.14 -6.83
C GLU A 189 6.59 -4.87 -7.65
N VAL A 190 6.08 -3.78 -7.03
CA VAL A 190 6.01 -2.46 -7.68
C VAL A 190 7.40 -1.92 -8.04
N GLU A 191 8.38 -2.03 -7.14
CA GLU A 191 9.75 -1.59 -7.40
C GLU A 191 10.35 -2.32 -8.60
N VAL A 192 10.23 -3.65 -8.66
CA VAL A 192 10.72 -4.46 -9.78
C VAL A 192 9.98 -4.13 -11.07
N ASP A 193 8.64 -4.09 -11.07
CA ASP A 193 7.85 -3.80 -12.26
C ASP A 193 8.10 -2.40 -12.82
N TYR A 194 8.38 -1.43 -11.95
CA TYR A 194 8.78 -0.09 -12.34
C TYR A 194 10.17 -0.09 -12.99
N LEU A 195 11.17 -0.71 -12.37
CA LEU A 195 12.53 -0.79 -12.90
C LEU A 195 12.58 -1.50 -14.24
N MET A 196 11.78 -2.55 -14.44
CA MET A 196 11.67 -3.25 -15.73
C MET A 196 11.14 -2.38 -16.88
N GLN A 197 10.49 -1.25 -16.58
CA GLN A 197 10.03 -0.29 -17.58
C GLN A 197 10.98 0.90 -17.73
N ARG A 198 12.00 1.02 -16.86
CA ARG A 198 12.75 2.26 -16.63
C ARG A 198 13.66 2.70 -17.78
N LEU A 199 14.08 1.77 -18.64
CA LEU A 199 15.03 2.08 -19.73
C LEU A 199 14.33 2.51 -21.03
N LYS A 200 13.01 2.30 -21.17
CA LYS A 200 12.28 2.60 -22.42
C LYS A 200 12.39 4.07 -22.80
N ASN A 201 12.69 4.41 -24.04
CA ASN A 201 12.89 5.78 -24.52
C ASN A 201 13.97 6.55 -23.74
N THR A 202 15.03 5.86 -23.29
CA THR A 202 16.17 6.48 -22.62
C THR A 202 17.47 6.14 -23.33
N GLN A 203 18.58 6.78 -22.95
CA GLN A 203 19.91 6.49 -23.49
C GLN A 203 20.44 5.08 -23.18
N TRP A 204 19.73 4.31 -22.34
CA TRP A 204 20.13 2.96 -21.92
C TRP A 204 19.28 1.85 -22.56
N GLU A 205 18.26 2.21 -23.37
CA GLU A 205 17.61 1.26 -24.28
C GLU A 205 18.62 0.75 -25.32
#